data_AF-A0A536SHJ1-F1
#
_entry.id   AF-A0A536SHJ1-F1
#
_cell.length_a   1.000
_cell.length_b   1.000
_cell.length_c   1.000
_cell.angle_alpha   90.00
_cell.angle_beta   90.00
_cell.angle_gamma   90.00
#
_symmetry.space_group_name_H-M   'P 1'
#
loop_
_entity.id
_entity.type
_entity.pdbx_description
1 polymer ?
#
loop_
_entity_poly.entity_id
_entity_poly.type
_entity_poly.pdbx_seq_one_letter_code
_entity_poly.pdbx_strand_id
1 'polypeptide(L)'
;MAKALIALALWLCISLPVAAAAPKKPPAWAELTPEQQQILAPLGPDWEKLEPERKRKWLGIAKRYPKMKPDEQARVQRRMQAWAKLTPKERQEARERYKRIKNLPPDKKEGLKQKWEEYNRLPEQERRKLGSTPRKPSTAAPAAPAEAPAVPPSAPAAPADAAAGPGTAPAPAATQ
;
A
#
# COMPACT_ATOMS: atom_id res chain seq x y z
N MET A 1 14.68 67.36 43.59
CA MET A 1 15.61 66.25 43.89
C MET A 1 14.80 65.08 44.43
N ALA A 2 14.95 63.94 43.78
CA ALA A 2 14.59 62.56 44.16
C ALA A 2 13.17 62.24 44.67
N LYS A 3 12.43 61.49 43.84
CA LYS A 3 11.28 60.67 44.24
C LYS A 3 11.55 59.20 43.89
N ALA A 4 11.51 58.40 44.96
CA ALA A 4 10.95 57.05 45.10
C ALA A 4 11.41 55.87 44.20
N LEU A 5 11.84 54.83 44.91
CA LEU A 5 11.93 53.42 44.51
C LEU A 5 10.53 52.83 44.24
N ILE A 6 10.42 51.79 43.37
CA ILE A 6 9.76 50.48 43.60
C ILE A 6 9.53 49.70 42.28
N ALA A 7 9.91 48.41 42.34
CA ALA A 7 9.40 47.20 41.67
C ALA A 7 9.37 47.07 40.13
N LEU A 8 10.29 46.23 39.65
CA LEU A 8 10.01 44.90 39.05
C LEU A 8 8.65 44.72 38.33
N ALA A 9 8.69 44.70 37.00
CA ALA A 9 7.82 43.82 36.21
C ALA A 9 8.47 43.56 34.84
N LEU A 10 9.13 42.40 34.73
CA LEU A 10 9.39 41.72 33.47
C LEU A 10 8.13 41.76 32.59
N TRP A 11 8.21 42.32 31.38
CA TRP A 11 7.35 41.84 30.31
C TRP A 11 8.14 41.62 29.03
N LEU A 12 8.90 40.52 29.10
CA LEU A 12 9.51 39.85 28.00
C LEU A 12 8.41 39.17 27.18
N CYS A 13 7.86 39.86 26.18
CA CYS A 13 7.00 39.24 25.17
C CYS A 13 7.87 38.39 24.23
N ILE A 14 8.36 37.26 24.73
CA ILE A 14 8.83 36.18 23.86
C ILE A 14 7.58 35.59 23.21
N SER A 15 7.33 35.98 21.96
CA SER A 15 6.54 35.17 21.04
C SER A 15 7.33 33.89 20.76
N LEU A 16 7.13 32.87 21.60
CA LEU A 16 7.49 31.51 21.25
C LEU A 16 6.54 31.07 20.14
N PRO A 17 7.02 30.72 18.94
CA PRO A 17 6.19 29.94 18.04
C PRO A 17 5.94 28.62 18.77
N VAL A 18 4.68 28.38 19.15
CA VAL A 18 4.29 27.07 19.63
C VAL A 18 4.61 26.11 18.48
N ALA A 19 5.69 25.34 18.62
CA ALA A 19 5.96 24.23 17.75
C ALA A 19 4.87 23.22 18.06
N ALA A 20 3.73 23.35 17.37
CA ALA A 20 2.63 22.43 17.46
C ALA A 20 3.19 21.05 17.14
N ALA A 21 3.36 20.23 18.17
CA ALA A 21 3.67 18.84 18.04
C ALA A 21 2.61 18.25 17.12
N ALA A 22 3.03 17.85 15.91
CA ALA A 22 2.10 17.38 14.90
C ALA A 22 1.25 16.25 15.52
N PRO A 23 -0.08 16.38 15.55
CA PRO A 23 -0.91 15.39 16.21
C PRO A 23 -0.67 14.01 15.57
N LYS A 24 -0.66 12.96 16.39
CA LYS A 24 -0.48 11.57 15.94
C LYS A 24 -1.53 11.16 14.90
N LYS A 25 -2.66 11.87 14.85
CA LYS A 25 -3.72 11.74 13.86
C LYS A 25 -3.75 13.00 12.97
N PRO A 26 -3.92 12.86 11.65
CA PRO A 26 -4.06 14.01 10.76
C PRO A 26 -5.32 14.82 11.10
N PRO A 27 -5.29 16.15 10.86
CA PRO A 27 -6.40 17.05 11.14
C PRO A 27 -7.69 16.64 10.41
N ALA A 28 -8.83 16.93 11.05
CA ALA A 28 -10.15 16.86 10.45
C ALA A 28 -10.28 17.89 9.33
N TRP A 29 -11.27 17.72 8.45
CA TRP A 29 -11.46 18.62 7.31
C TRP A 29 -11.57 20.10 7.72
N ALA A 30 -12.29 20.38 8.81
CA ALA A 30 -12.50 21.73 9.34
C ALA A 30 -11.23 22.38 9.93
N GLU A 31 -10.22 21.58 10.30
CA GLU A 31 -8.96 22.06 10.90
C GLU A 31 -7.89 22.38 9.84
N LEU A 32 -8.19 22.13 8.56
CA LEU A 32 -7.29 22.45 7.45
C LEU A 32 -7.25 23.95 7.20
N THR A 33 -6.11 24.46 6.69
CA THR A 33 -6.04 25.86 6.29
C THR A 33 -6.98 26.13 5.11
N PRO A 34 -7.49 27.37 4.93
CA PRO A 34 -8.38 27.68 3.81
C PRO A 34 -7.80 27.32 2.45
N GLU A 35 -6.49 27.55 2.26
CA GLU A 35 -5.76 27.18 1.06
C GLU A 35 -5.72 25.65 0.86
N GLN A 36 -5.47 24.88 1.93
CA GLN A 36 -5.49 23.42 1.87
C GLN A 36 -6.88 22.88 1.55
N GLN A 37 -7.93 23.44 2.14
CA GLN A 37 -9.32 23.07 1.86
C GLN A 37 -9.65 23.33 0.38
N GLN A 38 -9.22 24.46 -0.17
CA GLN A 38 -9.46 24.80 -1.57
C GLN A 38 -8.72 23.83 -2.52
N ILE A 39 -7.46 23.53 -2.26
CA ILE A 39 -6.66 22.59 -3.07
C ILE A 39 -7.23 21.18 -2.99
N LEU A 40 -7.65 20.74 -1.80
CA LEU A 40 -8.13 19.39 -1.52
C LEU A 40 -9.65 19.24 -1.66
N ALA A 41 -10.36 20.26 -2.15
CA ALA A 41 -11.83 20.29 -2.22
C ALA A 41 -12.46 19.02 -2.84
N PRO A 42 -11.89 18.42 -3.91
CA PRO A 42 -12.42 17.16 -4.46
C PRO A 42 -12.44 15.98 -3.47
N LEU A 43 -11.60 16.00 -2.44
CA LEU A 43 -11.51 14.95 -1.43
C LEU A 43 -12.33 15.25 -0.17
N GLY A 44 -12.84 16.47 -0.02
CA GLY A 44 -13.57 16.93 1.17
C GLY A 44 -14.72 16.00 1.60
N PRO A 45 -15.63 15.58 0.69
CA PRO A 45 -16.78 14.74 1.04
C PRO A 45 -16.42 13.40 1.70
N ASP A 46 -15.26 12.85 1.36
CA ASP A 46 -14.79 11.57 1.90
C ASP A 46 -13.57 11.73 2.81
N TRP A 47 -13.20 12.95 3.19
CA TRP A 47 -11.99 13.22 3.95
C TRP A 47 -11.94 12.36 5.21
N GLU A 48 -13.03 12.28 5.96
CA GLU A 48 -13.08 11.50 7.21
C GLU A 48 -12.95 9.99 7.03
N LYS A 49 -13.29 9.48 5.85
CA LYS A 49 -13.14 8.06 5.51
C LYS A 49 -11.73 7.75 4.99
N LEU A 50 -10.87 8.76 4.83
CA LEU A 50 -9.49 8.54 4.39
C LEU A 50 -8.62 8.07 5.55
N GLU A 51 -7.88 7.00 5.28
CA GLU A 51 -6.84 6.49 6.17
C GLU A 51 -5.85 7.60 6.61
N PRO A 52 -5.39 7.57 7.88
CA PRO A 52 -4.52 8.61 8.42
C PRO A 52 -3.23 8.86 7.63
N GLU A 53 -2.61 7.80 7.10
CA GLU A 53 -1.42 7.91 6.25
C GLU A 53 -1.73 8.62 4.92
N ARG A 54 -2.96 8.47 4.41
CA ARG A 54 -3.38 9.09 3.16
C ARG A 54 -3.70 10.56 3.31
N LYS A 55 -4.40 10.93 4.38
CA LYS A 55 -4.58 12.34 4.75
C LYS A 55 -3.21 13.04 4.83
N ARG A 56 -2.24 12.45 5.54
CA ARG A 56 -0.85 12.97 5.59
C ARG A 56 -0.19 13.15 4.23
N LYS A 57 -0.34 12.19 3.32
CA LYS A 57 0.19 12.29 1.94
C LYS A 57 -0.45 13.44 1.16
N TRP A 58 -1.76 13.60 1.24
CA TRP A 58 -2.47 14.70 0.57
C TRP A 58 -2.13 16.06 1.16
N LEU A 59 -1.98 16.17 2.48
CA LEU A 59 -1.50 17.40 3.13
C LEU A 59 -0.08 17.76 2.69
N GLY A 60 0.81 16.77 2.56
CA GLY A 60 2.15 16.98 2.03
C GLY A 60 2.17 17.40 0.56
N ILE A 61 1.17 17.00 -0.24
CA ILE A 61 0.99 17.49 -1.61
C ILE A 61 0.45 18.91 -1.58
N ALA A 62 -0.59 19.19 -0.80
CA ALA A 62 -1.21 20.52 -0.67
C ALA A 62 -0.19 21.59 -0.23
N LYS A 63 0.72 21.27 0.70
CA LYS A 63 1.80 22.17 1.12
C LYS A 63 2.77 22.55 0.00
N ARG A 64 2.98 21.65 -0.97
CA ARG A 64 3.91 21.86 -2.10
C ARG A 64 3.21 22.36 -3.36
N TYR A 65 1.90 22.19 -3.46
CA TYR A 65 1.10 22.48 -4.63
C TYR A 65 1.25 23.93 -5.14
N PRO A 66 1.26 24.98 -4.28
CA PRO A 66 1.46 26.36 -4.75
C PRO A 66 2.83 26.61 -5.37
N LYS A 67 3.82 25.78 -5.03
CA LYS A 67 5.21 25.87 -5.53
C LYS A 67 5.45 25.02 -6.78
N MET A 68 4.45 24.27 -7.25
CA MET A 68 4.55 23.43 -8.45
C MET A 68 4.30 24.24 -9.71
N LYS A 69 4.85 23.78 -10.85
CA LYS A 69 4.54 24.36 -12.15
C LYS A 69 3.06 24.11 -12.53
N PRO A 70 2.44 24.94 -13.38
CA PRO A 70 1.05 24.76 -13.80
C PRO A 70 0.72 23.36 -14.34
N ASP A 71 1.61 22.76 -15.14
CA ASP A 71 1.43 21.40 -15.67
C ASP A 71 1.41 20.32 -14.58
N GLU A 72 2.24 20.49 -13.55
CA GLU A 72 2.31 19.57 -12.41
C GLU A 72 1.07 19.72 -11.53
N GLN A 73 0.62 20.95 -11.29
CA GLN A 73 -0.63 21.25 -10.60
C GLN A 73 -1.81 20.59 -11.31
N ALA A 74 -1.91 20.74 -12.64
CA ALA A 74 -2.96 20.10 -13.44
C ALA A 74 -2.92 18.58 -13.33
N ARG A 75 -1.73 17.97 -13.32
CA ARG A 75 -1.57 16.52 -13.14
C ARG A 75 -2.03 16.06 -11.76
N VAL A 76 -1.70 16.82 -10.71
CA VAL A 76 -2.15 16.54 -9.35
C VAL A 76 -3.68 16.63 -9.27
N GLN A 77 -4.28 17.68 -9.82
CA GLN A 77 -5.74 17.85 -9.86
C GLN A 77 -6.44 16.69 -10.57
N ARG A 78 -5.96 16.31 -11.77
CA ARG A 78 -6.52 15.16 -12.51
C ARG A 78 -6.47 13.87 -11.70
N ARG A 79 -5.33 13.59 -11.04
CA ARG A 79 -5.18 12.41 -10.18
C ARG A 79 -6.07 12.46 -8.95
N MET A 80 -6.21 13.64 -8.35
CA MET A 80 -7.07 13.85 -7.18
C MET A 80 -8.53 13.61 -7.52
N GLN A 81 -9.02 14.16 -8.65
CA GLN A 81 -10.38 13.95 -9.13
C GLN A 81 -10.63 12.47 -9.48
N ALA A 82 -9.69 11.82 -10.19
CA ALA A 82 -9.79 10.40 -10.48
C ALA A 82 -9.90 9.57 -9.20
N TRP A 83 -9.16 9.95 -8.16
CA TRP A 83 -9.23 9.29 -6.86
C TRP A 83 -10.54 9.57 -6.12
N ALA A 84 -11.03 10.80 -6.15
CA ALA A 84 -12.30 11.20 -5.53
C ALA A 84 -13.49 10.43 -6.12
N LYS A 85 -13.45 10.12 -7.41
CA LYS A 85 -14.47 9.32 -8.11
C LYS A 85 -14.50 7.84 -7.69
N LEU A 86 -13.43 7.31 -7.11
CA LEU A 86 -13.41 5.92 -6.64
C LEU A 86 -14.25 5.77 -5.38
N THR A 87 -15.08 4.74 -5.32
CA THR A 87 -15.77 4.32 -4.09
C THR A 87 -14.77 3.80 -3.05
N PRO A 88 -15.12 3.78 -1.75
CA PRO A 88 -14.25 3.22 -0.71
C PRO A 88 -13.78 1.78 -1.01
N LYS A 89 -14.68 0.96 -1.60
CA LYS A 89 -14.37 -0.41 -2.02
C LYS A 89 -13.34 -0.45 -3.15
N GLU A 90 -13.52 0.35 -4.21
CA GLU A 90 -12.56 0.43 -5.32
C GLU A 90 -11.19 0.96 -4.86
N ARG A 91 -11.18 1.92 -3.93
CA ARG A 91 -9.92 2.39 -3.31
C ARG A 91 -9.21 1.27 -2.55
N GLN A 92 -9.95 0.42 -1.85
CA GLN A 92 -9.38 -0.72 -1.13
C GLN A 92 -8.81 -1.76 -2.10
N GLU A 93 -9.56 -2.09 -3.16
CA GLU A 93 -9.07 -3.00 -4.20
C GLU A 93 -7.79 -2.47 -4.88
N ALA A 94 -7.77 -1.17 -5.22
CA ALA A 94 -6.60 -0.52 -5.80
C ALA A 94 -5.38 -0.60 -4.86
N ARG A 95 -5.59 -0.51 -3.54
CA ARG A 95 -4.52 -0.67 -2.54
C ARG A 95 -4.01 -2.10 -2.47
N GLU A 96 -4.89 -3.08 -2.41
CA GLU A 96 -4.48 -4.49 -2.36
C GLU A 96 -3.74 -4.90 -3.64
N ARG A 97 -4.21 -4.43 -4.80
CA ARG A 97 -3.49 -4.59 -6.06
C ARG A 97 -2.09 -3.95 -6.01
N TYR A 98 -1.98 -2.73 -5.49
CA TYR A 98 -0.70 -2.06 -5.35
C TYR A 98 0.24 -2.79 -4.39
N LYS A 99 -0.24 -3.24 -3.22
CA LYS A 99 0.54 -4.03 -2.27
C LYS A 99 1.06 -5.31 -2.91
N ARG A 100 0.21 -6.04 -3.64
CA ARG A 100 0.59 -7.24 -4.37
C ARG A 100 1.74 -6.97 -5.34
N ILE A 101 1.61 -5.92 -6.17
CA ILE A 101 2.65 -5.54 -7.14
C ILE A 101 3.93 -5.09 -6.42
N LYS A 102 3.81 -4.28 -5.37
CA LYS A 102 4.95 -3.79 -4.58
C LYS A 102 5.74 -4.93 -3.94
N ASN A 103 5.07 -6.00 -3.52
CA ASN A 103 5.68 -7.15 -2.87
C ASN A 103 6.15 -8.24 -3.85
N LEU A 104 6.01 -8.04 -5.16
CA LEU A 104 6.56 -8.99 -6.15
C LEU A 104 8.10 -9.07 -6.04
N PRO A 105 8.69 -10.25 -6.29
CA PRO A 105 10.15 -10.38 -6.43
C PRO A 105 10.66 -9.53 -7.62
N PRO A 106 11.94 -9.12 -7.60
CA PRO A 106 12.50 -8.20 -8.59
C PRO A 106 12.32 -8.68 -10.03
N ASP A 107 12.59 -9.97 -10.29
CA ASP A 107 12.40 -10.61 -11.60
C ASP A 107 10.98 -10.42 -12.16
N LYS A 108 9.94 -10.66 -11.34
CA LYS A 108 8.55 -10.44 -11.74
C LYS A 108 8.20 -8.97 -11.95
N LYS A 109 8.86 -8.05 -11.23
CA LYS A 109 8.67 -6.60 -11.45
C LYS A 109 9.29 -6.16 -12.77
N GLU A 110 10.44 -6.71 -13.14
CA GLU A 110 11.09 -6.43 -14.43
C GLU A 110 10.23 -6.91 -15.59
N GLY A 111 9.70 -8.15 -15.52
CA GLY A 111 8.76 -8.64 -16.53
C GLY A 111 7.49 -7.78 -16.65
N LEU A 112 6.98 -7.25 -15.53
CA LEU A 112 5.84 -6.32 -15.56
C LEU A 112 6.21 -4.97 -16.20
N LYS A 113 7.42 -4.47 -15.94
CA LYS A 113 7.94 -3.24 -16.53
C LYS A 113 8.12 -3.38 -18.04
N GLN A 114 8.69 -4.49 -18.52
CA GLN A 114 8.85 -4.78 -19.95
C GLN A 114 7.48 -4.80 -20.66
N LYS A 115 6.50 -5.53 -20.13
CA LYS A 115 5.12 -5.55 -20.67
C LYS A 115 4.48 -4.17 -20.70
N TRP A 116 4.77 -3.34 -19.70
CA TRP A 116 4.28 -1.96 -19.66
C TRP A 116 4.96 -1.08 -20.71
N GLU A 117 6.26 -1.25 -20.93
CA GLU A 117 7.01 -0.55 -21.97
C GLU A 117 6.54 -0.95 -23.37
N GLU A 118 6.35 -2.24 -23.63
CA GLU A 118 5.72 -2.75 -24.85
C GLU A 118 4.36 -2.10 -25.06
N TYR A 119 3.49 -2.11 -24.04
CA TYR A 119 2.19 -1.45 -24.08
C TYR A 119 2.27 0.03 -24.47
N ASN A 120 3.28 0.76 -23.97
CA ASN A 120 3.46 2.17 -24.30
C ASN A 120 4.01 2.41 -25.70
N ARG A 121 4.66 1.41 -26.31
CA ARG A 121 5.16 1.46 -27.69
C ARG A 121 4.07 1.18 -28.74
N LEU A 122 2.96 0.54 -28.36
CA LEU A 122 1.86 0.32 -29.31
C LEU A 122 1.31 1.66 -29.84
N PRO A 123 0.89 1.74 -31.12
CA PRO A 123 0.19 2.88 -31.67
C PRO A 123 -1.06 3.24 -30.86
N GLU A 124 -1.37 4.54 -30.76
CA GLU A 124 -2.51 5.06 -29.99
C GLU A 124 -3.85 4.38 -30.35
N GLN A 125 -4.06 4.07 -31.63
CA GLN A 125 -5.23 3.32 -32.12
C GLN A 125 -5.36 1.94 -31.45
N GLU A 126 -4.26 1.20 -31.35
CA GLU A 126 -4.25 -0.15 -30.76
C GLU A 126 -4.36 -0.09 -29.23
N ARG A 127 -3.71 0.89 -28.61
CA ARG A 127 -3.84 1.14 -27.16
C ARG A 127 -5.26 1.51 -26.77
N ARG A 128 -5.97 2.30 -27.58
CA ARG A 128 -7.39 2.63 -27.36
C ARG A 128 -8.28 1.41 -27.43
N LYS A 129 -8.04 0.48 -28.38
CA LYS A 129 -8.78 -0.78 -28.47
C LYS A 129 -8.59 -1.63 -27.21
N LEU A 130 -7.35 -1.73 -26.72
CA LEU A 130 -7.02 -2.46 -25.49
C LEU A 130 -7.60 -1.79 -24.22
N GLY A 131 -7.58 -0.45 -24.15
CA GLY A 131 -8.07 0.31 -23.01
C GLY A 131 -9.60 0.48 -22.95
N SER A 132 -10.29 0.40 -24.09
CA SER A 132 -11.76 0.50 -24.17
C SER A 132 -12.47 -0.82 -23.88
N THR A 133 -11.73 -1.92 -23.79
CA THR A 133 -12.29 -3.20 -23.36
C THR A 133 -12.61 -3.11 -21.87
N PRO A 134 -13.89 -3.18 -21.44
CA PRO A 134 -14.23 -3.12 -20.03
C PRO A 134 -13.52 -4.26 -19.31
N ARG A 135 -12.66 -3.90 -18.37
CA ARG A 135 -11.89 -4.87 -17.59
C ARG A 135 -12.87 -5.64 -16.74
N LYS A 136 -13.20 -6.87 -17.15
CA LYS A 136 -13.98 -7.80 -16.33
C LYS A 136 -13.38 -7.81 -14.91
N PRO A 137 -14.21 -7.71 -13.85
CA PRO A 137 -13.70 -7.85 -12.49
C PRO A 137 -12.93 -9.17 -12.44
N SER A 138 -11.70 -9.11 -11.95
CA SER A 138 -10.85 -10.29 -11.79
C SER A 138 -11.47 -11.15 -10.69
N THR A 139 -12.46 -11.96 -11.05
CA THR A 139 -12.93 -13.08 -10.25
C THR A 139 -11.74 -14.02 -10.07
N ALA A 140 -11.15 -13.94 -8.88
CA ALA A 140 -10.09 -14.81 -8.39
C ALA A 140 -8.79 -14.83 -9.20
N ALA A 141 -7.69 -15.06 -8.49
CA ALA A 141 -6.49 -15.59 -9.12
C ALA A 141 -6.86 -16.93 -9.81
N PRO A 142 -6.23 -17.32 -10.93
CA PRO A 142 -6.18 -18.72 -11.25
C PRO A 142 -5.44 -19.40 -10.09
N ALA A 143 -6.19 -20.08 -9.22
CA ALA A 143 -5.65 -21.22 -8.53
C ALA A 143 -5.01 -22.08 -9.63
N ALA A 144 -3.72 -22.35 -9.47
CA ALA A 144 -3.00 -23.25 -10.35
C ALA A 144 -3.85 -24.51 -10.59
N PRO A 145 -3.88 -25.08 -11.81
CA PRO A 145 -4.44 -26.40 -12.01
C PRO A 145 -3.66 -27.37 -11.13
N ALA A 146 -4.27 -27.78 -10.02
CA ALA A 146 -3.87 -28.97 -9.30
C ALA A 146 -4.34 -30.16 -10.12
N GLU A 147 -3.60 -30.46 -11.19
CA GLU A 147 -3.76 -31.68 -11.96
C GLU A 147 -2.35 -32.19 -12.32
N ALA A 148 -1.69 -32.77 -11.33
CA ALA A 148 -0.74 -33.84 -11.56
C ALA A 148 -1.54 -35.16 -11.43
N PRO A 149 -1.44 -36.08 -12.40
CA PRO A 149 -2.31 -37.23 -12.48
C PRO A 149 -2.00 -38.26 -11.39
N ALA A 150 -3.07 -38.93 -10.96
CA ALA A 150 -3.13 -39.95 -9.94
C ALA A 150 -2.11 -41.08 -10.12
N VAL A 151 -1.42 -41.43 -9.03
CA VAL A 151 -0.90 -42.78 -8.80
C VAL A 151 -1.77 -43.44 -7.72
N PRO A 152 -2.45 -44.57 -8.00
CA PRO A 152 -3.25 -45.27 -6.98
C PRO A 152 -2.35 -46.02 -5.98
N PRO A 153 -2.78 -46.22 -4.72
CA PRO A 153 -2.04 -47.02 -3.77
C PRO A 153 -2.26 -48.51 -4.07
N SER A 154 -1.19 -49.25 -4.32
CA SER A 154 -1.21 -50.71 -4.33
C SER A 154 0.04 -51.23 -3.66
N ALA A 155 -0.15 -51.82 -2.48
CA ALA A 155 0.66 -52.90 -1.93
C ALA A 155 -0.30 -54.10 -1.74
N PRO A 156 0.12 -55.38 -1.61
CA PRO A 156 1.47 -55.94 -1.38
C PRO A 156 1.81 -57.24 -2.18
N ALA A 157 2.91 -57.94 -1.79
CA ALA A 157 3.36 -59.33 -2.06
C ALA A 157 4.28 -59.57 -3.30
N ALA A 158 5.61 -59.79 -3.20
CA ALA A 158 6.42 -60.96 -2.70
C ALA A 158 6.88 -61.91 -3.86
N PRO A 159 7.91 -62.81 -3.78
CA PRO A 159 9.09 -62.99 -2.89
C PRO A 159 10.44 -63.41 -3.60
N ALA A 160 11.45 -63.75 -2.77
CA ALA A 160 12.63 -64.65 -2.98
C ALA A 160 13.87 -64.10 -3.75
N ASP A 161 15.14 -64.34 -3.37
CA ASP A 161 15.75 -65.45 -2.64
C ASP A 161 17.05 -65.04 -1.87
N ALA A 162 17.56 -66.01 -1.11
CA ALA A 162 18.55 -66.07 -0.04
C ALA A 162 19.96 -65.44 -0.22
N ALA A 163 20.57 -65.02 0.90
CA ALA A 163 21.61 -65.83 1.58
C ALA A 163 22.22 -65.15 2.84
N ALA A 164 22.39 -65.99 3.88
CA ALA A 164 23.38 -65.97 4.98
C ALA A 164 23.20 -65.00 6.18
N GLY A 165 22.89 -65.58 7.36
CA GLY A 165 22.95 -64.97 8.71
C GLY A 165 24.36 -65.06 9.35
N PRO A 166 24.54 -65.27 10.69
CA PRO A 166 23.60 -65.24 11.83
C PRO A 166 24.14 -64.54 13.12
N GLY A 167 23.34 -64.55 14.20
CA GLY A 167 23.77 -64.38 15.62
C GLY A 167 23.58 -62.96 16.19
N THR A 168 23.04 -62.69 17.39
CA THR A 168 22.79 -63.49 18.60
C THR A 168 21.82 -62.68 19.48
N ALA A 169 20.79 -63.33 20.04
CA ALA A 169 19.95 -62.82 21.15
C ALA A 169 20.71 -62.96 22.50
N PRO A 170 20.18 -62.61 23.70
CA PRO A 170 18.87 -62.06 24.06
C PRO A 170 18.91 -60.93 25.14
N ALA A 171 17.69 -60.45 25.47
CA ALA A 171 17.10 -59.86 26.71
C ALA A 171 17.87 -59.95 28.07
N PRO A 172 17.43 -59.38 29.23
CA PRO A 172 16.09 -58.85 29.61
C PRO A 172 16.07 -57.54 30.46
N ALA A 173 14.98 -56.76 30.40
CA ALA A 173 13.93 -56.60 31.44
C ALA A 173 14.40 -56.43 32.91
N ALA A 174 14.11 -55.26 33.50
CA ALA A 174 13.27 -55.10 34.71
C ALA A 174 13.44 -53.71 35.37
N THR A 175 12.31 -53.00 35.52
CA THR A 175 11.86 -52.30 36.73
C THR A 175 12.83 -51.41 37.51
N GLN A 176 12.61 -50.09 37.44
CA GLN A 176 12.00 -49.30 38.53
C GLN A 176 11.31 -48.06 37.96
#